data_AF-A0AAJ2UGK8-F1
#
_entry.id   AF-A0AAJ2UGK8-F1
#
_cell.length_a   1.000
_cell.length_b   1.000
_cell.length_c   1.000
_cell.angle_alpha   90.00
_cell.angle_beta   90.00
_cell.angle_gamma   90.00
#
_symmetry.space_group_name_H-M   'P 1'
#
loop_
_entity.id
_entity.type
_entity.pdbx_description
1 polymer ?
#
loop_
_entity_poly.entity_id
_entity_poly.type
_entity_poly.pdbx_seq_one_letter_code
_entity_poly.pdbx_strand_id
1 'polypeptide(L)'
;MEIERIKNAKRNMKKLIENYKIKLEAIDINEIKKKIKEIKEKSILNLKEIKEIAIKNLEKRGIKVFEASDREEAKKILKKLIKKNEKVVKSKS
;
A
#
# COMPACT_ATOMS: atom_id res chain seq x y z
N MET A 1 -29.96 -44.84 24.16
CA MET A 1 -29.45 -43.47 24.43
C MET A 1 -28.22 -43.10 23.60
N GLU A 2 -27.21 -43.95 23.50
CA GLU A 2 -25.93 -43.60 22.85
C GLU A 2 -25.99 -43.47 21.31
N ILE A 3 -26.74 -44.37 20.64
CA ILE A 3 -27.00 -44.31 19.20
C ILE A 3 -27.70 -42.99 18.79
N GLU A 4 -28.58 -42.49 19.65
CA GLU A 4 -29.35 -41.27 19.42
C GLU A 4 -28.49 -40.01 19.59
N ARG A 5 -27.56 -40.03 20.57
CA ARG A 5 -26.51 -39.01 20.70
C ARG A 5 -25.60 -38.96 19.47
N ILE A 6 -25.17 -40.11 18.96
CA ILE A 6 -24.33 -40.20 17.76
C ILE A 6 -25.08 -39.68 16.52
N LYS A 7 -26.36 -40.03 16.35
CA LYS A 7 -27.20 -39.50 15.25
C LYS A 7 -27.36 -37.98 15.34
N ASN A 8 -27.57 -37.43 16.53
CA ASN A 8 -27.69 -35.99 16.73
C ASN A 8 -26.37 -35.25 16.49
N ALA A 9 -25.24 -35.81 16.94
CA ALA A 9 -23.92 -35.27 16.65
C ALA A 9 -23.64 -35.20 15.14
N LYS A 10 -23.93 -36.27 14.39
CA LYS A 10 -23.78 -36.28 12.92
C LYS A 10 -24.67 -35.25 12.22
N ARG A 11 -25.91 -35.08 12.67
CA ARG A 11 -26.84 -34.06 12.14
C ARG A 11 -26.33 -32.64 12.40
N ASN A 12 -25.84 -32.38 13.61
CA ASN A 12 -25.29 -31.07 13.98
C ASN A 12 -24.03 -30.76 13.17
N MET A 13 -23.15 -31.74 12.98
CA MET A 13 -21.96 -31.57 12.13
C MET A 13 -22.32 -31.31 10.67
N LYS A 14 -23.32 -32.00 10.13
CA LYS A 14 -23.81 -31.74 8.76
C LYS A 14 -24.34 -30.31 8.62
N LYS A 15 -25.16 -29.84 9.57
CA LYS A 15 -25.67 -28.45 9.59
C LYS A 15 -24.53 -27.43 9.68
N LEU A 16 -23.51 -27.72 10.49
CA LEU A 16 -22.34 -26.84 10.61
C LEU A 16 -21.59 -26.70 9.28
N ILE A 17 -21.34 -27.83 8.60
CA ILE A 17 -20.66 -27.85 7.29
C ILE A 17 -21.48 -27.09 6.24
N GLU A 18 -22.79 -27.30 6.21
CA GLU A 18 -23.71 -26.58 5.30
C GLU A 18 -23.63 -25.06 5.53
N ASN A 19 -23.68 -24.63 6.79
CA ASN A 19 -23.56 -23.22 7.16
C ASN A 19 -22.22 -22.62 6.75
N TYR A 20 -21.12 -23.37 6.86
CA TYR A 20 -19.81 -22.91 6.39
C TYR A 20 -19.73 -22.80 4.87
N LYS A 21 -20.32 -23.73 4.12
CA LYS A 21 -20.39 -23.66 2.66
C LYS A 21 -21.15 -22.41 2.20
N ILE A 22 -22.33 -22.17 2.77
CA ILE A 22 -23.14 -20.98 2.46
C ILE A 22 -22.35 -19.70 2.76
N LYS A 23 -21.62 -19.65 3.88
CA LYS A 23 -20.77 -18.50 4.23
C LYS A 23 -19.61 -18.31 3.26
N LEU A 24 -19.01 -19.40 2.77
CA LEU A 24 -17.92 -19.34 1.80
C LEU A 24 -18.40 -18.90 0.41
N GLU A 25 -19.58 -19.38 -0.01
CA GLU A 25 -20.23 -18.97 -1.26
C GLU A 25 -20.71 -17.51 -1.21
N ALA A 26 -21.10 -17.03 -0.03
CA ALA A 26 -21.49 -15.64 0.18
C ALA A 26 -20.31 -14.65 0.14
N ILE A 27 -19.06 -15.12 0.20
CA ILE A 27 -17.88 -14.24 0.07
C ILE A 27 -17.62 -13.97 -1.41
N ASP A 28 -17.99 -12.78 -1.87
CA ASP A 28 -17.60 -12.30 -3.20
C ASP A 28 -16.13 -11.85 -3.19
N ILE A 29 -15.24 -12.77 -3.57
CA ILE A 29 -13.80 -12.52 -3.71
C ILE A 29 -13.53 -11.40 -4.73
N ASN A 30 -14.36 -11.26 -5.76
CA ASN A 30 -14.16 -10.24 -6.79
C ASN A 30 -14.48 -8.85 -6.25
N GLU A 31 -15.52 -8.71 -5.43
CA GLU A 31 -15.84 -7.46 -4.74
C GLU A 31 -14.70 -7.03 -3.80
N ILE A 32 -14.15 -7.97 -3.03
CA ILE A 32 -13.02 -7.71 -2.13
C ILE A 32 -11.78 -7.26 -2.93
N LYS A 33 -11.46 -7.96 -4.03
CA LYS A 33 -10.34 -7.58 -4.92
C LYS A 33 -10.54 -6.17 -5.48
N LYS A 34 -11.75 -5.81 -5.89
CA LYS A 34 -12.09 -4.47 -6.39
C LYS A 34 -11.88 -3.42 -5.30
N LYS A 35 -12.39 -3.64 -4.09
CA LYS A 35 -12.18 -2.74 -2.93
C LYS A 35 -10.70 -2.53 -2.62
N ILE A 36 -9.89 -3.60 -2.63
CA ILE A 36 -8.43 -3.49 -2.42
C ILE A 36 -7.78 -2.63 -3.50
N LYS A 37 -8.16 -2.83 -4.77
CA LYS A 37 -7.65 -2.03 -5.89
C LYS A 37 -7.98 -0.55 -5.72
N GLU A 38 -9.23 -0.23 -5.39
CA GLU A 38 -9.68 1.15 -5.15
C GLU A 38 -8.94 1.81 -3.97
N ILE A 39 -8.74 1.09 -2.87
CA ILE A 39 -7.96 1.59 -1.72
C ILE A 39 -6.52 1.89 -2.14
N LYS A 40 -5.89 1.00 -2.90
CA LYS A 40 -4.52 1.18 -3.38
C LYS A 40 -4.41 2.41 -4.29
N GLU A 41 -5.35 2.57 -5.24
CA GLU A 41 -5.37 3.71 -6.16
C GLU A 41 -5.54 5.03 -5.40
N LYS A 42 -6.50 5.11 -4.48
CA LYS A 42 -6.71 6.29 -3.62
C LYS A 42 -5.48 6.61 -2.79
N SER A 43 -4.83 5.60 -2.22
CA SER A 43 -3.63 5.78 -1.40
C SER A 43 -2.47 6.34 -2.24
N ILE A 44 -2.29 5.86 -3.47
CA ILE A 44 -1.26 6.37 -4.39
C ILE A 44 -1.56 7.80 -4.82
N LEU A 45 -2.81 8.13 -5.11
CA LEU A 45 -3.22 9.50 -5.47
C LEU A 45 -2.94 10.47 -4.32
N ASN A 46 -3.34 10.11 -3.10
CA ASN A 46 -3.07 10.93 -1.91
C ASN A 46 -1.57 11.17 -1.70
N LEU A 47 -0.71 10.16 -1.92
CA LEU A 47 0.73 10.32 -1.80
C LEU A 47 1.29 11.32 -2.82
N LYS A 48 0.77 11.31 -4.06
CA LYS A 48 1.15 12.28 -5.10
C LYS A 48 0.74 13.70 -4.70
N GLU A 49 -0.48 13.88 -4.24
CA GLU A 49 -0.98 15.19 -3.79
C GLU A 49 -0.17 15.75 -2.61
N ILE A 50 0.11 14.93 -1.59
CA ILE A 50 0.94 15.33 -0.45
C ILE A 50 2.33 15.76 -0.91
N LYS A 51 2.94 14.99 -1.83
CA LYS A 51 4.24 15.32 -2.38
C LYS A 51 4.21 16.64 -3.15
N GLU A 52 3.20 16.88 -3.99
CA GLU A 52 3.05 18.15 -4.71
C GLU A 52 2.89 19.35 -3.77
N ILE A 53 2.10 19.20 -2.71
CA ILE A 53 1.95 20.24 -1.67
C ILE A 53 3.29 20.51 -0.99
N ALA A 54 4.06 19.46 -0.65
CA ALA A 54 5.37 19.60 -0.06
C ALA A 54 6.35 20.33 -0.98
N ILE A 55 6.41 19.96 -2.27
CA ILE A 55 7.25 20.63 -3.27
C ILE A 55 6.87 22.11 -3.37
N LYS A 56 5.59 22.43 -3.57
CA LYS A 56 5.11 23.82 -3.65
C LYS A 56 5.46 24.63 -2.41
N ASN A 57 5.37 24.04 -1.23
CA ASN A 57 5.71 24.72 0.03
C ASN A 57 7.22 24.99 0.15
N LEU A 58 8.07 24.08 -0.30
CA LEU A 58 9.52 24.28 -0.33
C LEU A 58 9.91 25.34 -1.36
N GLU A 59 9.33 25.30 -2.55
CA GLU A 59 9.58 26.27 -3.62
C GLU A 59 9.13 27.68 -3.25
N LYS A 60 7.97 27.82 -2.58
CA LYS A 60 7.51 29.11 -2.02
C LYS A 60 8.51 29.72 -1.02
N ARG A 61 9.34 28.89 -0.37
CA ARG A 61 10.40 29.34 0.55
C ARG A 61 11.73 29.59 -0.15
N GLY A 62 11.77 29.57 -1.49
CA GLY A 62 12.97 29.75 -2.29
C GLY A 62 13.88 28.52 -2.33
N ILE A 63 13.43 27.36 -1.84
CA ILE A 63 14.20 26.11 -1.90
C ILE A 63 13.90 25.44 -3.23
N LYS A 64 14.95 25.24 -4.04
CA LYS A 64 14.83 24.52 -5.31
C LYS A 64 14.77 23.02 -5.06
N VAL A 65 13.66 22.40 -5.42
CA VAL A 65 13.46 20.95 -5.24
C VAL A 65 13.82 20.21 -6.53
N PHE A 66 14.44 19.04 -6.38
CA PHE A 66 14.74 18.13 -7.47
C PHE A 66 14.27 16.74 -7.09
N GLU A 67 13.74 16.01 -8.07
CA GLU A 67 13.32 14.62 -7.90
C GLU A 67 14.19 13.71 -8.75
N ALA A 68 14.49 12.53 -8.21
CA ALA A 68 15.13 11.44 -8.93
C ALA A 68 14.39 10.15 -8.62
N SER A 69 14.10 9.38 -9.66
CA SER A 69 13.47 8.06 -9.58
C SER A 69 14.47 6.96 -9.21
N ASP A 70 15.75 7.20 -9.53
CA ASP A 70 16.83 6.24 -9.29
C ASP A 70 18.16 6.91 -8.92
N ARG A 71 19.14 6.07 -8.58
CA ARG A 71 20.47 6.49 -8.15
C ARG A 71 21.24 7.23 -9.24
N GLU A 72 21.13 6.82 -10.49
CA GLU A 72 21.89 7.42 -11.59
C GLU A 72 21.33 8.79 -11.98
N GLU A 73 20.00 8.94 -11.96
CA GLU A 73 19.32 10.22 -12.11
C GLU A 73 19.71 11.19 -10.98
N ALA A 74 19.69 10.73 -9.72
CA ALA A 74 20.13 11.55 -8.59
C ALA A 74 21.58 12.02 -8.77
N LYS A 75 22.47 11.14 -9.24
CA LYS A 75 23.88 11.46 -9.50
C LYS A 75 24.02 12.49 -10.64
N LYS A 76 23.21 12.39 -11.69
CA LYS A 76 23.19 13.38 -12.80
C LYS A 76 22.73 14.74 -12.32
N ILE A 77 21.67 14.80 -11.51
CA ILE A 77 21.15 16.05 -10.93
C ILE A 77 22.23 16.68 -10.05
N LEU A 78 22.81 15.93 -9.11
CA LEU A 78 23.87 16.43 -8.23
C LEU A 78 25.05 16.99 -9.01
N LYS A 79 25.55 16.26 -10.03
CA LYS A 79 26.65 16.73 -10.88
C LYS A 79 26.33 18.01 -11.65
N LYS A 80 25.07 18.27 -12.01
CA LYS A 80 24.66 19.52 -12.67
C LYS A 80 24.61 20.69 -11.68
N LEU A 81 24.37 20.42 -10.40
CA LEU A 81 24.25 21.45 -9.36
C LEU A 81 25.59 21.87 -8.78
N ILE A 82 26.52 20.92 -8.65
CA ILE A 82 27.84 21.13 -8.07
C ILE A 82 28.75 21.77 -9.13
N LYS A 83 29.33 22.94 -8.85
CA LYS A 83 30.32 23.55 -9.75
C LYS A 83 31.63 22.73 -9.74
N LYS A 84 32.38 22.74 -10.85
CA LYS A 84 33.73 22.14 -10.88
C LYS A 84 34.55 22.74 -9.72
N ASN A 85 35.09 21.87 -8.86
CA ASN A 85 35.89 22.14 -7.65
C ASN A 85 35.13 22.34 -6.32
N GLU A 86 33.82 22.12 -6.26
CA GLU A 86 33.10 22.09 -4.97
C GLU A 86 33.19 20.70 -4.31
N LYS A 87 33.56 20.69 -3.01
CA LYS A 87 33.65 19.47 -2.21
C LYS A 87 32.32 19.24 -1.48
N VAL A 88 31.60 18.19 -1.88
CA VAL A 88 30.40 17.77 -1.15
C VAL A 88 30.80 16.90 0.03
N VAL A 89 30.39 17.31 1.23
CA VAL A 89 30.55 16.54 2.46
C VAL A 89 29.18 16.19 3.02
N LYS A 90 29.00 14.94 3.43
CA LYS A 90 27.81 14.54 4.19
C LYS A 90 27.97 15.09 5.61
N SER A 91 27.03 15.95 6.03
CA SER A 91 26.92 16.28 7.46
C SER A 91 26.60 14.99 8.22
N LYS A 92 27.43 14.62 9.20
CA LYS A 92 27.07 13.61 10.19
C LYS A 92 26.18 14.31 11.21
N SER A 93 24.91 13.95 11.21
CA SER A 93 23.96 14.20 12.31
C SER A 93 23.66 12.87 12.96
#